data_AF-A0A1H6JNR4-F1
#
_entry.id   AF-A0A1H6JNR4-F1
#
_cell.length_a   1.000
_cell.length_b   1.000
_cell.length_c   1.000
_cell.angle_alpha   90.00
_cell.angle_beta   90.00
_cell.angle_gamma   90.00
#
_symmetry.space_group_name_H-M   'P 1'
#
loop_
_entity.id
_entity.type
_entity.pdbx_description
1 polymer ?
#
loop_
_entity_poly.entity_id
_entity_poly.type
_entity_poly.pdbx_seq_one_letter_code
_entity_poly.pdbx_strand_id
1 'polypeptide(L)'
;MSVQKTRHTISTSTLDSETKGPGDTVHLELQYYSSKTIVDVRFGASEWSMTFNDDGVIKPGESEGPRPPKWLPEAIAQVEPGLQVRR
;
A
#
# COMPACT_ATOMS: atom_id res chain seq x y z
N MET A 1 -19.73 11.67 -7.46
CA MET A 1 -19.13 10.37 -7.14
C MET A 1 -18.43 10.52 -5.80
N SER A 2 -18.87 9.79 -4.77
CA SER A 2 -18.21 9.81 -3.46
C SER A 2 -17.08 8.78 -3.48
N VAL A 3 -15.85 9.24 -3.32
CA VAL A 3 -14.69 8.37 -3.05
C VAL A 3 -14.66 8.11 -1.55
N GLN A 4 -14.66 6.84 -1.16
CA GLN A 4 -14.42 6.47 0.23
C GLN A 4 -12.91 6.42 0.44
N LYS A 5 -12.41 7.21 1.39
CA LYS A 5 -11.01 7.20 1.79
C LYS A 5 -10.86 6.56 3.16
N THR A 6 -9.98 5.59 3.30
CA THR A 6 -9.56 5.09 4.61
C THR A 6 -8.06 5.29 4.77
N ARG A 7 -7.66 5.76 5.96
CA ARG A 7 -6.26 5.96 6.30
C ARG A 7 -5.88 4.97 7.39
N HIS A 8 -4.86 4.19 7.11
CA HIS A 8 -4.30 3.23 8.04
C HIS A 8 -2.86 3.60 8.35
N THR A 9 -2.42 3.26 9.54
CA THR A 9 -1.03 3.45 9.95
C THR A 9 -0.61 2.18 10.66
N ILE A 10 0.44 1.56 10.15
CA ILE A 10 1.00 0.34 10.73
C ILE A 10 2.43 0.60 11.14
N SER A 11 2.86 -0.03 12.23
CA SER A 11 4.23 0.04 12.68
C SER A 11 5.07 -0.95 11.88
N THR A 12 6.24 -0.53 11.38
CA THR A 12 7.17 -1.48 10.73
C THR A 12 7.63 -2.61 11.64
N SER A 13 7.47 -2.48 12.96
CA SER A 13 7.68 -3.56 13.92
C SER A 13 6.70 -4.73 13.77
N THR A 14 5.56 -4.54 13.10
CA THR A 14 4.58 -5.61 12.80
C THR A 14 4.78 -6.22 11.42
N LEU A 15 5.78 -5.78 10.65
CA LEU A 15 6.16 -6.33 9.35
C LEU A 15 7.41 -7.20 9.51
N ASP A 16 7.62 -8.19 8.63
CA ASP A 16 8.69 -9.18 8.76
C ASP A 16 10.09 -8.52 8.70
N SER A 17 10.56 -8.11 9.88
CA SER A 17 11.88 -7.87 10.51
C SER A 17 13.17 -7.57 9.69
N GLU A 18 13.21 -7.63 8.36
CA GLU A 18 14.38 -7.15 7.60
C GLU A 18 14.38 -5.62 7.41
N THR A 19 13.26 -4.96 7.72
CA THR A 19 13.13 -3.51 7.58
C THR A 19 13.73 -2.77 8.77
N LYS A 20 15.06 -2.70 8.85
CA LYS A 20 15.74 -1.83 9.80
C LYS A 20 15.65 -0.37 9.33
N GLY A 21 14.49 0.24 9.53
CA GLY A 21 14.30 1.69 9.56
C GLY A 21 14.01 2.16 10.99
N PRO A 22 14.52 3.31 11.44
CA PRO A 22 14.36 3.77 12.81
C PRO A 22 12.90 4.17 13.09
N GLY A 23 12.10 3.29 13.69
CA GLY A 23 10.80 3.66 14.26
C GLY A 23 9.77 4.22 13.26
N ASP A 24 9.93 3.95 11.96
CA ASP A 24 9.10 4.53 10.93
C ASP A 24 7.75 3.82 10.87
N THR A 25 6.66 4.57 11.06
CA THR A 25 5.30 4.13 10.78
C THR A 25 5.05 4.18 9.28
N VAL A 26 4.46 3.12 8.73
CA VAL A 26 3.95 3.12 7.36
C VAL A 26 2.56 3.74 7.38
N HIS A 27 2.36 4.78 6.59
CA HIS A 27 1.02 5.35 6.38
C HIS A 27 0.47 4.83 5.06
N LEU A 28 -0.73 4.26 5.10
CA LEU A 28 -1.45 3.80 3.92
C LEU A 28 -2.74 4.62 3.79
N GLU A 29 -2.98 5.20 2.63
CA GLU A 29 -4.26 5.81 2.28
C GLU A 29 -4.89 4.98 1.15
N LEU A 30 -6.08 4.43 1.40
CA LEU A 30 -6.85 3.68 0.43
C LEU A 30 -7.99 4.56 -0.05
N GLN A 31 -8.10 4.69 -1.36
CA GLN A 31 -9.13 5.45 -2.03
C GLN A 31 -9.97 4.49 -2.88
N TYR A 32 -11.18 4.20 -2.42
CA TYR A 32 -12.11 3.31 -3.09
C TYR A 32 -12.95 4.10 -4.11
N TYR A 33 -12.80 3.72 -5.37
CA TYR A 33 -13.64 4.16 -6.48
C TYR A 33 -14.56 3.01 -6.89
N SER A 34 -15.60 3.32 -7.68
CA SER A 34 -16.56 2.32 -8.16
C SER A 34 -15.95 1.23 -9.05
N SER A 35 -14.75 1.44 -9.60
CA SER A 35 -14.09 0.54 -10.56
C SER A 35 -12.62 0.27 -10.25
N LYS A 36 -12.09 0.83 -9.16
CA LYS A 36 -10.68 0.71 -8.78
C LYS A 36 -10.45 1.12 -7.34
N THR A 37 -9.35 0.65 -6.77
CA THR A 37 -8.85 1.09 -5.47
C THR A 37 -7.45 1.64 -5.65
N ILE A 38 -7.21 2.87 -5.21
CA ILE A 38 -5.85 3.45 -5.20
C ILE A 38 -5.30 3.31 -3.79
N VAL A 39 -4.08 2.82 -3.67
CA VAL A 39 -3.37 2.69 -2.41
C VAL A 39 -2.10 3.52 -2.46
N ASP A 40 -2.08 4.58 -1.67
CA ASP A 40 -0.93 5.44 -1.48
C ASP A 40 -0.22 5.04 -0.18
N VAL A 41 1.04 4.63 -0.28
CA VAL A 41 1.86 4.20 0.84
C VAL A 41 3.01 5.17 1.04
N ARG A 42 3.16 5.69 2.26
CA ARG A 42 4.24 6.59 2.65
C ARG A 42 5.08 5.98 3.76
N PHE A 43 6.39 6.05 3.58
CA PHE A 43 7.38 5.58 4.53
C PHE A 43 8.63 6.45 4.48
N GLY A 44 8.90 7.19 5.56
CA GLY A 44 9.98 8.18 5.58
C GLY A 44 9.84 9.19 4.44
N ALA A 45 10.87 9.31 3.60
CA ALA A 45 10.87 10.16 2.41
C ALA A 45 10.37 9.46 1.12
N SER A 46 9.95 8.19 1.21
CA SER A 46 9.47 7.40 0.08
C SER A 46 7.94 7.37 0.03
N GLU A 47 7.40 7.45 -1.17
CA GLU A 47 5.97 7.32 -1.45
C GLU A 47 5.79 6.34 -2.62
N TRP A 48 4.81 5.45 -2.49
CA TRP A 48 4.36 4.54 -3.53
C TRP A 48 2.87 4.74 -3.77
N SER A 49 2.46 4.84 -5.02
CA SER A 49 1.03 4.85 -5.39
C SER A 49 0.75 3.63 -6.26
N MET A 50 -0.26 2.84 -5.88
CA MET A 50 -0.64 1.61 -6.56
C MET A 50 -2.13 1.64 -6.89
N THR A 51 -2.47 1.39 -8.16
CA THR A 51 -3.87 1.26 -8.57
C THR A 51 -4.25 -0.20 -8.76
N PHE A 52 -5.23 -0.63 -7.99
CA PHE A 52 -5.88 -1.93 -8.08
C PHE A 52 -7.19 -1.81 -8.85
N ASN A 53 -7.53 -2.80 -9.67
CA ASN A 53 -8.86 -2.91 -10.23
C ASN A 53 -9.89 -3.38 -9.17
N ASP A 54 -11.15 -3.54 -9.56
CA ASP A 54 -12.20 -4.06 -8.67
C ASP A 54 -11.96 -5.50 -8.20
N ASP A 55 -11.21 -6.30 -8.97
CA ASP A 55 -10.74 -7.64 -8.57
C ASP A 55 -9.61 -7.60 -7.51
N GLY A 56 -9.16 -6.42 -7.10
CA GLY A 56 -8.05 -6.27 -6.15
C GLY A 56 -6.69 -6.61 -6.72
N VAL A 57 -6.52 -6.59 -8.05
CA VAL A 57 -5.26 -6.89 -8.75
C VAL A 57 -4.62 -5.61 -9.25
N ILE A 58 -3.32 -5.45 -8.98
CA ILE A 58 -2.54 -4.33 -9.52
C ILE A 58 -2.34 -4.48 -11.03
N LYS A 59 -2.63 -3.44 -11.80
CA LYS A 59 -2.32 -3.44 -13.23
C LYS A 59 -0.81 -3.26 -13.44
N PRO A 60 -0.17 -4.03 -14.34
CA PRO A 60 1.24 -3.83 -14.67
C PRO A 60 1.44 -2.41 -15.22
N GLY A 61 2.32 -1.64 -14.57
CA GLY A 61 2.60 -0.24 -14.92
C GLY A 61 1.82 0.81 -14.10
N GLU A 62 0.90 0.41 -13.22
CA GLU A 62 0.19 1.32 -12.31
C GLU A 62 0.74 1.27 -10.87
N SER A 63 2.06 1.15 -10.76
CA SER A 63 2.82 1.37 -9.53
C SER A 63 3.81 2.51 -9.76
N GLU A 64 3.59 3.65 -9.12
CA GLU A 64 4.50 4.79 -9.16
C GLU A 64 5.31 4.86 -7.87
N GLY A 65 6.60 5.20 -7.98
CA GLY A 65 7.48 5.37 -6.83
C GLY A 65 8.85 4.70 -6.98
N PRO A 66 9.71 4.79 -5.95
CA PRO A 66 10.98 4.09 -5.92
C PRO A 66 10.76 2.58 -5.85
N ARG A 67 11.82 1.79 -6.00
CA ARG A 67 11.72 0.32 -5.88
C ARG A 67 11.02 -0.05 -4.56
N PRO A 68 9.86 -0.75 -4.60
CA PRO A 68 9.11 -1.05 -3.41
C PRO A 68 9.90 -1.99 -2.51
N PRO A 69 9.90 -1.75 -1.19
CA PRO A 69 10.57 -2.62 -0.25
C PRO A 69 9.81 -3.95 -0.12
N LYS A 70 10.52 -5.00 0.33
CA LYS A 70 9.95 -6.36 0.40
C LYS A 70 8.70 -6.47 1.30
N TRP A 71 8.58 -5.60 2.30
CA TRP A 71 7.46 -5.57 3.24
C TRP A 71 6.22 -4.84 2.70
N LEU A 72 6.32 -4.09 1.60
CA LEU A 72 5.21 -3.29 1.08
C LEU A 72 3.95 -4.12 0.75
N PRO A 73 4.07 -5.29 0.09
CA PRO A 73 2.92 -6.17 -0.13
C PRO A 73 2.26 -6.65 1.17
N GLU A 74 3.07 -6.94 2.20
CA GLU A 74 2.58 -7.38 3.50
C GLU A 74 1.84 -6.26 4.24
N ALA A 75 2.36 -5.03 4.18
CA ALA A 75 1.69 -3.85 4.72
C ALA A 75 0.30 -3.64 4.11
N ILE A 76 0.19 -3.79 2.79
CA ILE A 76 -1.10 -3.69 2.09
C ILE A 76 -2.00 -4.84 2.50
N ALA A 77 -1.51 -6.08 2.53
CA ALA A 77 -2.31 -7.24 2.93
C ALA A 77 -2.80 -7.16 4.39
N GLN A 78 -2.05 -6.52 5.30
CA GLN A 78 -2.49 -6.28 6.68
C GLN A 78 -3.65 -5.28 6.76
N VAL A 79 -3.63 -4.26 5.89
CA VAL A 79 -4.66 -3.21 5.88
C VAL A 79 -5.89 -3.65 5.09
N GLU A 80 -5.66 -4.21 3.90
CA GLU A 80 -6.68 -4.61 2.95
C GLU A 80 -6.29 -5.96 2.33
N PRO A 81 -6.63 -7.08 3.00
CA PRO A 81 -6.22 -8.43 2.57
C PRO A 81 -6.81 -8.85 1.21
N GLY A 82 -7.80 -8.12 0.69
CA GLY A 82 -8.36 -8.33 -0.64
C GLY A 82 -7.47 -7.85 -1.78
N LEU A 83 -6.44 -7.04 -1.51
CA LEU A 83 -5.56 -6.48 -2.54
C LEU A 83 -4.34 -7.37 -2.75
N GLN A 84 -4.22 -7.95 -3.95
CA GLN A 84 -3.12 -8.79 -4.38
C GLN A 84 -2.04 -7.97 -5.08
N VAL A 85 -0.98 -7.64 -4.35
CA VAL A 85 0.27 -7.13 -4.93
C VAL A 85 1.08 -8.33 -5.45
N ARG A 86 0.93 -8.65 -6.74
CA ARG A 86 1.74 -9.71 -7.37
C ARG A 86 3.17 -9.20 -7.63
N ARG A 87 4.16 -9.96 -7.17
CA ARG A 87 5.60 -9.71 -7.32
C ARG A 87 6.10 -10.07 -8.71
#